data_AF-A0A109LK99-F1
#
_entry.id   AF-A0A109LK99-F1
#
_cell.length_a   1.000
_cell.length_b   1.000
_cell.length_c   1.000
_cell.angle_alpha   90.00
_cell.angle_beta   90.00
_cell.angle_gamma   90.00
#
_symmetry.space_group_name_H-M   'P 1'
#
loop_
_entity.id
_entity.type
_entity.pdbx_description
1 polymer ?
#
loop_
_entity_poly.entity_id
_entity_poly.type
_entity_poly.pdbx_seq_one_letter_code
_entity_poly.pdbx_strand_id
1 'polypeptide(L)'
;MELIREAGQSIRDDVFLKYNLQGPLEVFGVDKMDLNGVVLTAQFRTVSGGQYAVSRAFNQRLKKLVDNCDEVHFAQTYPQQVLLPKRVAQEHEQDAVVLTEQPRSQ
;
A
#
# COMPACT_ATOMS: atom_id res chain seq x y z
N MET A 1 15.87 -7.53 5.12
CA MET A 1 16.93 -6.57 4.68
C MET A 1 17.79 -7.12 3.55
N GLU A 2 17.97 -8.44 3.47
CA GLU A 2 18.83 -9.09 2.47
C GLU A 2 18.37 -8.82 1.03
N LEU A 3 17.07 -8.95 0.73
CA LEU A 3 16.49 -8.68 -0.59
C LEU A 3 16.82 -7.29 -1.16
N ILE A 4 16.81 -6.25 -0.31
CA ILE A 4 17.16 -4.88 -0.72
C ILE A 4 18.66 -4.78 -1.04
N ARG A 5 19.51 -5.42 -0.21
CA ARG A 5 20.96 -5.43 -0.42
C ARG A 5 21.32 -6.21 -1.67
N GLU A 6 20.68 -7.35 -1.90
CA GLU A 6 20.84 -8.19 -3.10
C GLU A 6 20.39 -7.44 -4.36
N ALA A 7 19.22 -6.81 -4.33
CA ALA A 7 18.77 -5.94 -5.41
C ALA A 7 19.81 -4.83 -5.69
N GLY A 8 20.35 -4.20 -4.64
CA GLY A 8 21.38 -3.18 -4.77
C GLY A 8 22.70 -3.68 -5.37
N GLN A 9 23.15 -4.87 -4.97
CA GLN A 9 24.34 -5.53 -5.54
C GLN A 9 24.13 -5.81 -7.03
N SER A 10 22.97 -6.34 -7.40
CA SER A 10 22.69 -6.61 -8.81
C SER A 10 22.83 -5.37 -9.69
N ILE A 11 22.42 -4.19 -9.20
CA ILE A 11 22.52 -2.92 -9.93
C ILE A 11 23.98 -2.48 -10.07
N ARG A 12 24.80 -2.74 -9.06
CA ARG A 12 26.24 -2.48 -9.10
C ARG A 12 26.98 -3.41 -10.07
N ASP A 13 26.52 -4.63 -10.22
CA ASP A 13 27.13 -5.63 -11.10
C ASP A 13 26.70 -5.47 -12.58
N ASP A 14 25.64 -4.70 -12.82
CA ASP A 14 25.16 -4.40 -14.17
C ASP A 14 26.12 -3.46 -14.91
N VAL A 15 26.59 -3.90 -16.07
CA VAL A 15 27.59 -3.19 -16.89
C VAL A 15 27.11 -1.79 -17.32
N PHE A 16 25.81 -1.60 -17.56
CA PHE A 16 25.27 -0.31 -17.99
C PHE A 16 24.93 0.59 -16.80
N LEU A 17 24.40 0.03 -15.72
CA LEU A 17 23.91 0.82 -14.60
C LEU A 17 25.02 1.24 -13.64
N LYS A 18 26.11 0.47 -13.51
CA LYS A 18 27.22 0.79 -12.60
C LYS A 18 27.84 2.17 -12.86
N TYR A 19 27.88 2.61 -14.11
CA TYR A 19 28.43 3.92 -14.49
C TYR A 19 27.53 5.07 -14.06
N ASN A 20 26.25 4.80 -13.81
CA ASN A 20 25.32 5.80 -13.31
C ASN A 20 25.39 5.96 -11.77
N LEU A 21 26.11 5.09 -11.07
CA LEU A 21 26.23 5.12 -9.61
C LEU A 21 27.43 5.95 -9.15
N GLN A 22 27.22 6.77 -8.12
CA GLN A 22 28.25 7.55 -7.43
C GLN A 22 28.62 6.97 -6.06
N GLY A 23 28.18 5.76 -5.76
CA GLY A 23 28.41 5.11 -4.48
C GLY A 23 27.60 3.82 -4.31
N PRO A 24 27.75 3.13 -3.17
CA PRO A 24 26.91 1.99 -2.83
C PRO A 24 25.47 2.41 -2.51
N LEU A 25 24.58 1.43 -2.44
CA LEU A 25 23.24 1.61 -1.87
C LEU A 25 23.35 1.93 -0.37
N GLU A 26 22.82 3.07 0.05
CA GLU A 26 22.68 3.43 1.45
C GLU A 26 21.31 2.99 1.95
N VAL A 27 21.27 2.17 3.00
CA VAL A 27 20.02 1.72 3.61
C VAL A 27 19.89 2.39 4.97
N PHE A 28 18.88 3.25 5.13
CA PHE A 28 18.63 3.99 6.36
C PHE A 28 17.89 3.17 7.40
N GLY A 29 17.10 2.19 6.96
CA GLY A 29 16.32 1.31 7.83
C GLY A 29 14.83 1.51 7.69
N VAL A 30 14.11 1.32 8.80
CA VAL A 30 12.65 1.50 8.88
C VAL A 30 12.34 2.98 9.07
N ASP A 31 11.51 3.53 8.19
CA ASP A 31 11.02 4.91 8.24
C ASP A 31 9.68 4.99 9.00
N LYS A 32 8.76 4.08 8.69
CA LYS A 32 7.43 4.01 9.32
C LYS A 32 6.98 2.57 9.49
N MET A 33 6.19 2.32 10.53
CA MET A 33 5.49 1.05 10.75
C MET A 33 4.02 1.34 11.03
N ASP A 34 3.12 0.72 10.26
CA ASP A 34 1.67 0.83 10.44
C ASP A 34 0.96 -0.51 10.19
N LEU A 35 -0.37 -0.52 10.27
CA LEU A 35 -1.19 -1.73 10.09
C LEU A 35 -1.07 -2.36 8.69
N ASN A 36 -0.63 -1.59 7.68
CA ASN A 36 -0.45 -2.09 6.31
C ASN A 36 0.95 -2.67 6.08
N GLY A 37 1.92 -2.31 6.93
CA GLY A 37 3.26 -2.87 6.90
C GLY A 37 4.35 -1.91 7.36
N VAL A 38 5.56 -2.16 6.86
CA VAL A 38 6.77 -1.42 7.22
C VAL A 38 7.30 -0.70 5.98
N VAL A 39 7.57 0.59 6.10
CA VAL A 39 8.21 1.40 5.07
C VAL A 39 9.71 1.42 5.33
N LEU A 40 10.49 1.04 4.32
CA LEU A 40 11.95 1.03 4.36
C LEU A 40 12.50 2.11 3.45
N THR A 41 13.51 2.84 3.92
CA THR A 41 14.16 3.91 3.15
C THR A 41 15.59 3.51 2.79
N ALA A 42 15.89 3.63 1.49
CA ALA A 42 17.22 3.44 0.94
C ALA A 42 17.47 4.42 -0.21
N GLN A 43 18.74 4.74 -0.49
CA GLN A 43 19.14 5.73 -1.49
C GLN A 43 20.33 5.26 -2.31
N PHE A 44 20.25 5.50 -3.62
CA PHE A 44 21.42 5.52 -4.49
C PHE A 44 21.86 6.96 -4.71
N ARG A 45 23.16 7.21 -4.68
CA ARG A 45 23.73 8.41 -5.32
C ARG A 45 23.99 8.10 -6.79
N THR A 46 23.50 8.94 -7.68
CA THR A 46 23.62 8.75 -9.13
C THR A 46 24.10 10.00 -9.83
N VAL A 47 24.72 9.83 -10.99
CA VAL A 47 25.01 10.94 -11.91
C VAL A 47 23.71 11.56 -12.45
N SER A 48 23.78 12.79 -12.92
CA SER A 48 22.65 13.48 -13.54
C SER A 48 22.13 12.69 -14.76
N GLY A 49 20.80 12.47 -14.81
CA GLY A 49 20.13 11.72 -15.88
C GLY A 49 20.08 10.20 -15.65
N GLY A 50 20.88 9.65 -14.73
CA GLY A 50 20.92 8.21 -14.44
C GLY A 50 19.85 7.72 -13.46
N GLN A 51 19.21 8.64 -12.73
CA GLN A 51 18.30 8.31 -11.62
C GLN A 51 17.11 7.45 -12.06
N TYR A 52 16.53 7.72 -13.23
CA TYR A 52 15.37 6.98 -13.72
C TYR A 52 15.75 5.55 -14.10
N ALA A 53 16.85 5.36 -14.83
CA ALA A 53 17.33 4.05 -15.25
C ALA A 53 17.67 3.16 -14.05
N VAL A 54 18.39 3.72 -13.06
CA VAL A 54 18.75 3.03 -11.82
C VAL A 54 17.50 2.67 -11.02
N SER A 55 16.59 3.63 -10.78
CA SER A 55 15.36 3.40 -10.02
C SER A 55 14.46 2.35 -10.68
N ARG A 56 14.27 2.42 -12.00
CA ARG A 56 13.44 1.48 -12.73
C ARG A 56 13.98 0.05 -12.65
N ALA A 57 15.27 -0.11 -12.90
CA ALA A 57 15.94 -1.41 -12.85
C ALA A 57 15.93 -1.98 -11.42
N PHE A 58 16.22 -1.15 -10.41
CA PHE A 58 16.17 -1.57 -9.01
C PHE A 58 14.78 -2.06 -8.63
N ASN A 59 13.73 -1.28 -8.90
CA ASN A 59 12.35 -1.66 -8.58
C ASN A 59 11.92 -2.93 -9.31
N GLN A 60 12.33 -3.10 -10.57
CA GLN A 60 12.03 -4.31 -11.33
C GLN A 60 12.67 -5.57 -10.71
N ARG A 61 13.93 -5.47 -10.28
CA ARG A 61 14.66 -6.59 -9.67
C ARG A 61 14.18 -6.88 -8.27
N LEU A 62 13.95 -5.84 -7.46
CA LEU A 62 13.35 -5.99 -6.14
C LEU A 62 11.97 -6.63 -6.24
N LYS A 63 11.14 -6.24 -7.22
CA LYS A 63 9.83 -6.88 -7.46
C LYS A 63 9.97 -8.36 -7.73
N LYS A 64 10.90 -8.77 -8.62
CA LYS A 64 11.17 -10.18 -8.89
C LYS A 64 11.64 -10.94 -7.65
N LEU A 65 12.53 -10.35 -6.85
CA LEU A 65 13.04 -11.01 -5.64
C LEU A 65 11.93 -11.20 -4.60
N VAL A 66 11.11 -10.17 -4.37
CA VAL A 66 9.97 -10.25 -3.46
C VAL A 66 8.91 -11.22 -3.96
N ASP A 67 8.64 -11.27 -5.27
CA ASP A 67 7.66 -12.20 -5.84
C ASP A 67 8.07 -13.68 -5.75
N ASN A 68 9.38 -13.95 -5.57
CA ASN A 68 9.90 -15.31 -5.35
C ASN A 68 10.11 -15.62 -3.85
N CYS A 69 9.71 -14.73 -2.94
CA CYS A 69 9.89 -14.89 -1.51
C CYS A 69 8.53 -15.03 -0.83
N ASP A 70 8.31 -16.13 -0.11
CA ASP A 70 7.03 -16.40 0.57
C ASP A 70 6.85 -15.58 1.87
N GLU A 71 7.93 -15.05 2.44
CA GLU A 71 7.91 -14.37 3.74
C GLU A 71 7.65 -12.86 3.63
N VAL A 72 8.01 -12.26 2.48
CA VAL A 72 7.98 -10.82 2.28
C VAL A 72 7.05 -10.48 1.13
N HIS A 73 6.11 -9.56 1.38
CA HIS A 73 5.16 -9.10 0.38
C HIS A 73 5.17 -7.58 0.32
N PHE A 74 4.90 -7.02 -0.87
CA PHE A 74 4.63 -5.59 -0.95
C PHE A 74 3.33 -5.26 -0.24
N ALA A 75 3.33 -4.18 0.54
CA ALA A 75 2.12 -3.65 1.16
C ALA A 75 1.10 -3.36 0.05
N GLN A 76 -0.03 -4.06 0.09
CA GLN A 76 -1.13 -3.84 -0.84
C GLN A 76 -1.93 -2.64 -0.35
N THR A 77 -1.64 -1.46 -0.87
CA THR A 77 -2.43 -0.25 -0.59
C THR A 77 -3.75 -0.31 -1.37
N TYR A 78 -4.64 -1.23 -1.00
CA TYR A 78 -6.03 -1.13 -1.44
C TYR A 78 -6.68 0.04 -0.71
N PRO A 79 -7.43 0.93 -1.39
CA PRO A 79 -8.31 1.85 -0.69
C PRO A 79 -9.31 1.01 0.10
N GLN A 80 -9.18 0.97 1.42
CA GLN A 80 -10.17 0.31 2.26
C GLN A 80 -11.49 1.06 2.09
N GLN A 81 -12.47 0.40 1.46
CA GLN A 81 -13.83 0.91 1.44
C GLN A 81 -14.34 0.96 2.88
N VAL A 82 -14.45 2.17 3.41
CA VAL A 82 -15.09 2.39 4.72
C VAL A 82 -16.57 2.14 4.53
N LEU A 83 -17.09 1.05 5.09
CA LEU A 83 -18.52 0.83 5.21
C LEU A 83 -19.08 1.90 6.15
N LEU A 84 -19.71 2.94 5.61
CA LEU A 84 -20.47 3.88 6.44
C LEU A 84 -21.66 3.13 7.07
N PRO A 85 -21.85 3.20 8.39
CA PRO A 85 -23.05 2.67 9.01
C PRO A 85 -24.28 3.31 8.36
N LYS A 86 -25.23 2.50 7.91
CA LYS A 86 -26.52 2.97 7.43
C LYS A 86 -27.20 3.67 8.61
N ARG A 87 -27.36 5.00 8.55
CA ARG A 87 -28.18 5.72 9.53
C ARG A 87 -29.57 5.09 9.48
N VAL A 88 -29.94 4.38 10.53
CA VAL A 88 -31.32 3.92 10.75
C VAL A 88 -32.11 5.21 10.94
N ALA A 89 -32.87 5.60 9.91
CA ALA A 89 -33.89 6.63 10.09
C ALA A 89 -34.86 6.07 11.13
N GLN A 90 -34.91 6.69 12.31
CA GLN A 90 -36.00 6.44 13.24
C GLN A 90 -37.26 6.98 12.58
N GLU A 91 -38.04 6.07 11.99
CA GLU A 91 -39.42 6.32 11.63
C GLU A 91 -40.21 6.42 12.95
N HIS A 92 -40.40 7.65 13.44
CA HIS A 92 -41.49 7.92 14.37
C HIS A 92 -42.78 7.93 13.53
N GLU A 93 -43.41 6.76 13.42
CA GLU A 93 -44.79 6.64 12.97
C GLU A 93 -45.68 7.44 13.92
N GLN A 94 -46.39 8.39 13.33
CA GLN A 94 -47.44 9.18 13.95
C GLN A 94 -48.59 8.23 14.32
N ASP A 95 -48.80 7.99 15.62
CA ASP A 95 -50.03 7.41 16.15
C ASP A 95 -51.21 8.37 15.89
N ALA A 96 -51.70 8.36 14.65
CA ALA A 96 -53.04 8.84 14.31
C ALA A 96 -54.02 7.73 14.72
N VAL A 97 -54.49 7.82 15.97
CA VAL A 97 -55.56 6.98 16.50
C VAL A 97 -56.82 7.17 15.66
N VAL A 98 -57.10 6.22 14.75
CA VAL A 98 -58.41 6.08 14.09
C VAL A 98 -59.01 4.77 14.54
N LEU A 99 -59.85 4.87 15.57
CA LEU A 99 -60.68 3.81 16.11
C LEU A 99 -61.74 3.42 15.05
N THR A 100 -61.54 2.30 14.37
CA THR A 100 -62.54 1.53 13.62
C THR A 100 -63.01 0.41 14.55
N GLU A 101 -64.24 -0.06 14.69
CA GLU A 101 -65.55 0.07 14.05
C GLU A 101 -66.53 -0.66 15.01
N GLN A 102 -67.84 -0.35 15.00
CA GLN A 102 -68.86 -1.40 14.81
C GLN A 102 -70.29 -0.84 14.63
N PRO A 103 -71.04 -1.33 13.62
CA PRO A 103 -72.46 -1.02 13.45
C PRO A 103 -73.40 -2.10 14.05
N ARG A 104 -74.59 -1.60 14.41
CA ARG A 104 -75.96 -2.20 14.36
C ARG A 104 -76.65 -2.80 15.61
N SER A 105 -77.77 -2.11 15.92
CA SER A 105 -79.15 -2.55 16.21
C SER A 105 -79.49 -3.32 17.49
N GLN A 106 -80.25 -2.67 18.38
CA GLN A 106 -81.72 -2.84 18.48
C GLN A 106 -82.35 -1.56 19.04
#